data_AF-A0A3D4Q3X7-F1
#
_entry.id   AF-A0A3D4Q3X7-F1
#
_cell.length_a   1.000
_cell.length_b   1.000
_cell.length_c   1.000
_cell.angle_alpha   90.00
_cell.angle_beta   90.00
_cell.angle_gamma   90.00
#
_symmetry.space_group_name_H-M   'P 1'
#
loop_
_entity.id
_entity.type
_entity.pdbx_description
1 polymer ?
#
loop_
_entity_poly.entity_id
_entity_poly.type
_entity_poly.pdbx_seq_one_letter_code
_entity_poly.pdbx_strand_id
1 'polypeptide(L)'
;MTKCSNQEKRAMITTVMILDLLKEKLGSDYKTAKALAVTTQRVYKMRYMGGILTDEQGLKAAEILDFPAEFIILSLAAERSMNSPAYDLLVNITDKYDPRKIAAISIIATGTLLAAFSPILQTLHVV
;
A
#
# COMPACT_ATOMS: atom_id res chain seq x y z
N MET A 1 -12.79 -26.53 -4.60
CA MET A 1 -13.35 -25.37 -3.86
C MET A 1 -13.29 -25.70 -2.38
N THR A 2 -12.21 -25.30 -1.70
CA THR A 2 -12.00 -25.65 -0.29
C THR A 2 -11.43 -24.43 0.43
N LYS A 3 -12.33 -23.72 1.12
CA LYS A 3 -12.11 -22.85 2.29
C LYS A 3 -10.78 -22.07 2.34
N CYS A 4 -10.75 -20.93 1.65
CA CYS A 4 -9.92 -19.78 2.06
C CYS A 4 -10.63 -18.95 3.16
N SER A 5 -11.42 -19.58 4.02
CA SER A 5 -12.13 -18.91 5.14
C SER A 5 -11.24 -18.72 6.37
N ASN A 6 -9.93 -18.55 6.18
CA ASN A 6 -8.96 -18.37 7.26
C ASN A 6 -8.02 -17.17 7.00
N GLN A 7 -8.46 -16.22 6.17
CA GLN A 7 -7.73 -14.97 5.90
C GLN A 7 -7.87 -13.91 7.02
N GLU A 8 -8.60 -14.22 8.09
CA GLU A 8 -8.97 -13.22 9.11
C GLU A 8 -7.87 -12.96 10.16
N LYS A 9 -6.75 -13.70 10.12
CA LYS A 9 -5.67 -13.58 11.13
C LYS A 9 -4.24 -13.69 10.60
N ARG A 10 -3.99 -13.39 9.33
CA ARG A 10 -2.62 -13.32 8.80
C ARG A 10 -2.28 -11.89 8.44
N ALA A 11 -1.17 -11.39 8.96
CA ALA A 11 -0.76 -10.00 8.83
C ALA A 11 -0.43 -9.55 7.40
N MET A 12 -0.30 -10.48 6.44
CA MET A 12 0.02 -10.11 5.06
C MET A 12 -1.19 -9.54 4.31
N ILE A 13 -0.94 -8.64 3.38
CA ILE A 13 -1.93 -8.21 2.38
C ILE A 13 -1.61 -8.78 1.00
N THR A 14 -2.63 -9.10 0.21
CA THR A 14 -2.41 -9.63 -1.15
C THR A 14 -2.41 -8.52 -2.19
N THR A 15 -1.94 -8.84 -3.39
CA THR A 15 -2.03 -7.97 -4.57
C THR A 15 -3.46 -7.48 -4.81
N VAL A 16 -4.46 -8.35 -4.68
CA VAL A 16 -5.87 -7.97 -4.86
C VAL A 16 -6.29 -6.93 -3.82
N MET A 17 -5.94 -7.16 -2.55
CA MET A 17 -6.24 -6.20 -1.47
C MET A 17 -5.54 -4.87 -1.68
N ILE A 18 -4.27 -4.87 -2.10
CA ILE A 18 -3.53 -3.64 -2.44
C ILE A 18 -4.27 -2.87 -3.54
N LEU A 19 -4.71 -3.56 -4.61
CA LEU A 19 -5.43 -2.92 -5.71
C LEU A 19 -6.79 -2.36 -5.27
N ASP A 20 -7.50 -3.04 -4.36
CA ASP A 20 -8.74 -2.55 -3.76
C ASP A 20 -8.52 -1.31 -2.91
N LEU A 21 -7.52 -1.31 -2.03
CA LEU A 21 -7.16 -0.14 -1.22
C LEU A 21 -6.73 1.05 -2.11
N LEU A 22 -5.97 0.80 -3.17
CA LEU A 22 -5.61 1.84 -4.13
C LEU A 22 -6.83 2.38 -4.87
N LYS A 23 -7.77 1.51 -5.25
CA LYS A 23 -9.03 1.91 -5.88
C LYS A 23 -9.87 2.76 -4.93
N GLU A 24 -9.94 2.39 -3.66
CA GLU A 24 -10.64 3.17 -2.63
C GLU A 24 -10.01 4.55 -2.45
N LYS A 25 -8.67 4.62 -2.32
CA LYS A 25 -7.93 5.88 -2.13
C LYS A 25 -7.94 6.79 -3.36
N LEU A 26 -7.83 6.24 -4.56
CA LEU A 26 -7.74 7.01 -5.82
C LEU A 26 -9.12 7.22 -6.50
N GLY A 27 -10.09 6.37 -6.20
CA GLY A 27 -11.47 6.40 -6.68
C GLY A 27 -11.78 5.54 -7.91
N SER A 28 -10.79 4.98 -8.62
CA SER A 28 -11.07 4.08 -9.76
C SER A 28 -9.90 3.18 -10.15
N ASP A 29 -10.21 2.02 -10.76
CA ASP A 29 -9.20 1.09 -11.30
C ASP A 29 -8.35 1.73 -12.41
N TYR A 30 -8.91 2.68 -13.16
CA TYR A 30 -8.17 3.45 -14.17
C TYR A 30 -7.09 4.31 -13.52
N LYS A 31 -7.42 5.02 -12.44
CA LYS A 31 -6.45 5.83 -11.70
C LYS A 31 -5.40 4.94 -11.02
N THR A 32 -5.80 3.79 -10.47
CA THR A 32 -4.87 2.78 -9.93
C THR A 32 -3.89 2.29 -11.00
N ALA A 33 -4.38 1.96 -12.20
CA ALA A 33 -3.52 1.52 -13.31
C ALA A 33 -2.51 2.60 -13.71
N LYS A 34 -2.96 3.87 -13.83
CA LYS A 34 -2.09 5.00 -14.13
C LYS A 34 -1.06 5.25 -13.04
N ALA A 35 -1.46 5.17 -11.77
CA ALA A 35 -0.58 5.34 -10.63
C ALA A 35 0.53 4.27 -10.62
N LEU A 36 0.20 3.01 -10.90
CA LEU A 36 1.17 1.91 -10.96
C LEU A 36 1.91 1.79 -12.30
N ALA A 37 1.69 2.70 -13.25
CA ALA A 37 2.24 2.67 -14.60
C ALA A 37 1.98 1.34 -15.36
N VAL A 38 0.78 0.78 -15.19
CA VAL A 38 0.32 -0.44 -15.88
C VAL A 38 -0.94 -0.17 -16.70
N THR A 39 -1.30 -1.09 -17.59
CA THR A 39 -2.57 -1.02 -18.31
C THR A 39 -3.74 -1.42 -17.41
N THR A 40 -4.94 -0.90 -17.68
CA THR A 40 -6.17 -1.32 -17.00
C THR A 40 -6.45 -2.81 -17.16
N GLN A 41 -6.13 -3.37 -18.33
CA GLN A 41 -6.23 -4.81 -18.58
C GLN A 41 -5.29 -5.61 -17.67
N ARG A 42 -4.09 -5.09 -17.36
CA ARG A 42 -3.18 -5.74 -16.42
C ARG A 42 -3.76 -5.76 -15.01
N VAL A 43 -4.39 -4.67 -14.56
CA VAL A 43 -5.11 -4.62 -13.27
C VAL A 43 -6.24 -5.64 -13.25
N TYR A 44 -7.07 -5.70 -14.29
CA TYR A 44 -8.14 -6.70 -14.41
C TYR A 44 -7.60 -8.13 -14.32
N LYS A 45 -6.52 -8.44 -15.06
CA LYS A 45 -5.88 -9.77 -15.01
C LYS A 45 -5.40 -10.12 -13.60
N MET A 46 -4.71 -9.20 -12.91
CA MET A 46 -4.24 -9.45 -11.54
C MET A 46 -5.39 -9.73 -10.56
N ARG A 47 -6.53 -9.05 -10.73
CA ARG A 47 -7.71 -9.25 -9.88
C ARG A 47 -8.41 -10.60 -10.09
N TYR A 48 -8.62 -11.01 -11.34
CA TYR A 48 -9.51 -12.15 -11.66
C TYR A 48 -8.79 -13.38 -12.20
N MET A 49 -7.68 -13.18 -12.90
CA MET A 49 -6.88 -14.26 -13.51
C MET A 49 -5.63 -14.58 -12.69
N GLY A 50 -5.42 -13.86 -11.59
CA GLY A 50 -4.20 -13.93 -10.79
C GLY A 50 -3.06 -13.10 -11.38
N GLY A 51 -2.03 -12.93 -10.55
CA GLY A 51 -0.87 -12.11 -10.85
C GLY A 51 -0.50 -11.29 -9.63
N ILE A 52 0.81 -11.15 -9.42
CA ILE A 52 1.36 -10.46 -8.26
C ILE A 52 2.02 -9.18 -8.75
N LEU A 53 1.91 -8.10 -7.97
CA LEU A 53 2.63 -6.86 -8.24
C LEU A 53 4.14 -7.10 -8.23
N THR A 54 4.86 -6.33 -9.05
CA THR A 54 6.33 -6.29 -8.94
C THR A 54 6.73 -5.51 -7.68
N ASP A 55 7.97 -5.65 -7.24
CA ASP A 55 8.44 -4.96 -6.05
C ASP A 55 8.43 -3.44 -6.23
N GLU A 56 8.73 -2.93 -7.44
CA GLU A 56 8.65 -1.51 -7.76
C GLU A 56 7.21 -0.98 -7.68
N GLN A 57 6.25 -1.77 -8.16
CA GLN A 57 4.83 -1.44 -8.05
C GLN A 57 4.36 -1.49 -6.60
N GLY A 58 4.88 -2.45 -5.83
CA GLY A 58 4.66 -2.57 -4.39
C GLY A 58 5.14 -1.35 -3.62
N LEU A 59 6.38 -0.89 -3.85
CA LEU A 59 6.93 0.32 -3.22
C LEU A 59 6.08 1.55 -3.55
N LYS A 60 5.66 1.69 -4.80
CA LYS A 60 4.79 2.80 -5.21
C LYS A 60 3.41 2.72 -4.55
N ALA A 61 2.86 1.52 -4.41
CA ALA A 61 1.63 1.31 -3.66
C ALA A 61 1.80 1.65 -2.18
N ALA A 62 2.95 1.33 -1.57
CA ALA A 62 3.27 1.66 -0.18
C ALA A 62 3.24 3.18 0.05
N GLU A 63 3.91 3.94 -0.82
CA GLU A 63 3.92 5.40 -0.79
C GLU A 63 2.51 5.98 -0.93
N ILE A 64 1.74 5.51 -1.92
CA ILE A 64 0.38 6.01 -2.14
C ILE A 64 -0.53 5.67 -0.96
N LEU A 65 -0.43 4.48 -0.39
CA LEU A 65 -1.28 4.01 0.70
C LEU A 65 -0.83 4.52 2.07
N ASP A 66 0.37 5.10 2.18
CA ASP A 66 1.02 5.45 3.45
C ASP A 66 1.24 4.23 4.34
N PHE A 67 1.65 3.11 3.72
CA PHE A 67 1.99 1.87 4.41
C PHE A 67 3.52 1.72 4.49
N PRO A 68 4.05 1.04 5.53
CA PRO A 68 5.48 0.71 5.57
C PRO A 68 5.90 -0.08 4.32
N ALA A 69 6.99 0.33 3.69
CA ALA A 69 7.47 -0.30 2.46
C ALA A 69 7.81 -1.78 2.70
N GLU A 70 8.44 -2.08 3.84
CA GLU A 70 8.80 -3.43 4.27
C GLU A 70 7.57 -4.32 4.39
N PHE A 71 6.47 -3.78 4.91
CA PHE A 71 5.21 -4.51 5.05
C PHE A 71 4.66 -4.94 3.69
N ILE A 72 4.66 -4.03 2.70
CA ILE A 72 4.18 -4.34 1.35
C ILE A 72 5.10 -5.38 0.69
N ILE A 73 6.42 -5.17 0.71
CA ILE A 73 7.36 -6.07 0.03
C ILE A 73 7.35 -7.47 0.64
N LEU A 74 7.35 -7.58 1.97
CA LEU A 74 7.27 -8.88 2.63
C LEU A 74 5.93 -9.57 2.36
N SER A 75 4.85 -8.80 2.26
CA SER A 75 3.54 -9.35 1.87
C SER A 75 3.54 -9.89 0.44
N LEU A 76 4.13 -9.18 -0.52
CA LEU A 76 4.27 -9.65 -1.90
C LEU A 76 5.21 -10.86 -2.02
N ALA A 77 6.28 -10.90 -1.21
CA ALA A 77 7.19 -12.04 -1.15
C ALA A 77 6.49 -13.28 -0.55
N ALA A 78 5.67 -13.09 0.49
CA ALA A 78 4.83 -14.14 1.05
C ALA A 78 3.80 -14.64 0.03
N GLU A 79 3.14 -13.73 -0.69
CA GLU A 79 2.19 -14.08 -1.75
C GLU A 79 2.84 -14.93 -2.86
N ARG A 80 4.05 -14.55 -3.30
CA ARG A 80 4.83 -15.35 -4.27
C ARG A 80 5.21 -16.73 -3.73
N SER A 81 5.36 -16.84 -2.42
CA SER A 81 5.84 -18.04 -1.74
C SER A 81 4.72 -18.94 -1.22
N MET A 82 3.43 -18.70 -1.55
CA MET A 82 2.29 -19.46 -0.99
C MET A 82 2.41 -20.98 -1.02
N ASN A 83 3.15 -21.55 -1.99
CA ASN A 83 3.37 -22.99 -2.12
C ASN A 83 4.77 -23.45 -1.68
N SER A 84 5.52 -22.58 -1.01
CA SER A 84 6.88 -22.82 -0.52
C SER A 84 6.89 -22.90 1.01
N PRO A 85 7.79 -23.70 1.62
CA PRO A 85 8.00 -23.69 3.07
C PRO A 85 8.36 -22.31 3.63
N ALA A 86 8.86 -21.39 2.79
CA ALA A 86 9.17 -20.02 3.19
C ALA A 86 7.93 -19.18 3.52
N TYR A 87 6.72 -19.60 3.12
CA TYR A 87 5.49 -18.83 3.30
C TYR A 87 5.25 -18.43 4.76
N ASP A 88 5.20 -19.40 5.67
CA ASP A 88 4.88 -19.13 7.07
C ASP A 88 5.93 -18.25 7.75
N LEU A 89 7.21 -18.41 7.37
CA LEU A 89 8.29 -17.56 7.84
C LEU A 89 8.12 -16.11 7.38
N LEU A 90 7.81 -15.90 6.10
CA LEU A 90 7.61 -14.55 5.56
C LEU A 90 6.40 -13.87 6.21
N VAL A 91 5.28 -14.59 6.36
CA VAL A 91 4.07 -14.06 7.05
C VAL A 91 4.38 -13.64 8.48
N ASN A 92 5.16 -14.44 9.22
CA ASN A 92 5.55 -14.11 10.60
C ASN A 92 6.46 -12.87 10.67
N ILE A 93 7.31 -12.64 9.67
CA ILE A 93 8.15 -11.44 9.60
C ILE A 93 7.30 -10.22 9.24
N THR A 94 6.36 -10.36 8.30
CA THR A 94 5.42 -9.30 7.91
C THR A 94 4.62 -8.77 9.10
N ASP A 95 4.23 -9.65 10.03
CA ASP A 95 3.46 -9.30 11.23
C ASP A 95 4.14 -8.25 12.14
N LYS A 96 5.46 -8.11 12.06
CA LYS A 96 6.22 -7.07 12.77
C LYS A 96 6.01 -5.67 12.20
N TYR A 97 5.63 -5.58 10.94
CA TYR A 97 5.50 -4.33 10.18
C TYR A 97 4.03 -3.97 9.91
N ASP A 98 3.07 -4.69 10.49
CA ASP A 98 1.65 -4.43 10.28
C ASP A 98 1.28 -3.01 10.77
N PRO A 99 0.81 -2.11 9.89
CA PRO A 99 0.46 -0.75 10.25
C PRO A 99 -0.64 -0.68 11.31
N ARG A 100 -1.50 -1.72 11.43
CA ARG A 100 -2.52 -1.79 12.49
C ARG A 100 -1.90 -1.90 13.88
N LYS A 101 -0.70 -2.47 13.99
CA LYS A 101 0.05 -2.57 15.24
C LYS A 101 0.92 -1.33 15.48
N ILE A 102 1.45 -0.72 14.41
CA ILE A 102 2.32 0.46 14.50
C ILE A 102 1.53 1.75 14.74
N ALA A 103 0.32 1.88 14.19
CA ALA A 103 -0.53 3.07 14.35
C ALA A 103 -0.93 3.37 15.81
N ALA A 104 -0.72 2.43 16.73
CA ALA A 104 -0.85 2.69 18.16
C ALA A 104 0.23 3.66 18.72
N ILE A 105 1.28 3.99 17.95
CA ILE A 105 2.46 4.74 18.43
C ILE A 105 2.58 6.16 17.82
N SER A 106 1.99 6.47 16.66
CA SER A 106 2.35 7.67 15.87
C SER A 106 1.38 8.87 15.95
N ILE A 107 0.75 9.14 17.11
CA ILE A 107 -0.07 10.35 17.31
C ILE A 107 0.77 11.67 17.29
N ILE A 108 2.10 11.62 17.23
CA ILE A 108 2.96 12.80 17.44
C ILE A 108 3.74 13.17 16.17
N ALA A 109 3.09 13.66 15.11
CA ALA A 109 3.82 14.33 14.02
C ALA A 109 3.00 15.33 13.18
N THR A 110 1.71 15.51 13.44
CA THR A 110 0.87 16.44 12.66
C THR A 110 0.66 17.73 13.45
N GLY A 111 1.61 18.67 13.42
CA GLY A 111 1.44 19.93 14.14
C GLY A 111 2.31 21.14 13.78
N THR A 112 3.49 20.97 13.16
CA THR A 112 4.45 22.10 13.10
C THR A 112 4.96 22.52 11.72
N LEU A 113 4.55 21.90 10.60
CA LEU A 113 5.17 22.20 9.30
C LEU A 113 4.31 23.00 8.29
N LEU A 114 3.24 23.69 8.72
CA LEU A 114 2.39 24.47 7.81
C LEU A 114 2.26 25.98 8.15
N ALA A 115 3.09 26.53 9.04
CA ALA A 115 3.01 27.95 9.41
C ALA A 115 4.11 28.86 8.83
N ALA A 116 5.06 28.36 8.01
CA ALA A 116 6.25 29.12 7.60
C ALA A 116 6.33 29.53 6.11
N PHE A 117 5.29 29.26 5.31
CA PHE A 117 5.17 29.70 3.90
C PHE A 117 3.70 30.11 3.72
N SER A 118 3.24 31.35 3.58
CA SER A 118 3.73 32.66 3.11
C SER A 118 2.60 33.69 3.48
N PRO A 119 2.82 35.03 3.62
CA PRO A 119 3.28 35.91 2.54
C PRO A 119 4.13 37.15 2.95
N ILE A 120 5.36 37.27 2.43
CA ILE A 120 6.15 38.54 2.47
C ILE A 120 6.00 39.34 1.16
N LEU A 121 5.02 39.02 0.29
CA LEU A 121 4.94 39.56 -1.07
C LEU A 121 3.70 40.42 -1.38
N GLN A 122 3.15 41.16 -0.41
CA GLN A 122 1.99 42.04 -0.66
C GLN A 122 2.02 43.46 -0.05
N THR A 123 3.19 44.05 0.21
CA THR A 123 3.30 45.47 0.61
C THR A 123 4.10 46.32 -0.37
N LEU A 124 3.95 46.06 -1.67
CA LEU A 124 4.44 46.94 -2.74
C LEU A 124 3.26 47.45 -3.59
N HIS A 125 2.21 47.98 -2.94
CA HIS A 125 1.18 48.81 -3.61
C HIS A 125 0.17 49.45 -2.62
N VAL A 126 0.61 50.15 -1.57
CA VAL A 126 -0.25 51.16 -0.91
C VAL A 126 0.61 52.30 -0.36
N VAL A 127 0.48 53.45 -1.04
CA VAL A 127 0.85 54.84 -0.67
C VAL A 127 2.33 55.19 -0.63
#